data_AF-A0A7C6W9K7-F1
#
_entry.id   AF-A0A7C6W9K7-F1
#
_cell.length_a   1.000
_cell.length_b   1.000
_cell.length_c   1.000
_cell.angle_alpha   90.00
_cell.angle_beta   90.00
_cell.angle_gamma   90.00
#
_symmetry.space_group_name_H-M   'P 1'
#
loop_
_entity.id
_entity.type
_entity.pdbx_description
1 polymer ?
#
loop_
_entity_poly.entity_id
_entity_poly.type
_entity_poly.pdbx_seq_one_letter_code
_entity_poly.pdbx_strand_id
1 'polypeptide(L)'
;MTGLQLAELCKAQVGSGYVWGGLGYTFSQGRLSQLIKLYPAHYTSAYQAKAKALFGKKVYDCIGLIKHFLWGNKGDGVLRYYGTNGIPDTTANGMLNLCTEKGDISNIPEIPGLMVHMNGHVGVYLGNGKVVEARSIDYGVVETDLVGRGWKSWGKLPGVEYSVPTNYIHIEEYPLDKYILRPVPARVNAGDAMGKVLDWANANYAKDATLEGAINASLAHGVKPIGTVFEGGKVVADGGNGWGFGIDKNGQVHFDRIYKDTGQVAWTDMISAFPVLIFRGEPQQINTGDALFRDRHPRSAVALRGDSVLFVTVDGRQPGKPGMTLIELRDYLVGIGCTEAINLDGGGSSIQVRDRSKTGRFEIVNTPLEHRYVYNVIGAWRKETVDEPEKPEPSVPEPIESGKSITWAELAEKLRADGVEMIML
;
A
#
# COMPACT_ATOMS: atom_id res chain seq x y z
N MET A 1 12.16 10.18 -6.36
CA MET A 1 11.26 10.73 -5.32
C MET A 1 9.89 10.19 -5.63
N THR A 2 9.21 9.66 -4.62
CA THR A 2 7.84 9.14 -4.78
C THR A 2 6.82 10.28 -4.67
N GLY A 3 5.60 10.04 -5.17
CA GLY A 3 4.48 10.98 -5.00
C GLY A 3 4.21 11.30 -3.53
N LEU A 4 4.28 10.28 -2.65
CA LEU A 4 4.13 10.45 -1.21
C LEU A 4 5.19 11.39 -0.63
N GLN A 5 6.47 11.17 -0.97
CA GLN A 5 7.56 12.05 -0.53
C GLN A 5 7.35 13.50 -1.00
N LEU A 6 6.91 13.70 -2.25
CA LEU A 6 6.61 15.04 -2.76
C LEU A 6 5.47 15.70 -1.96
N ALA A 7 4.39 14.97 -1.68
CA ALA A 7 3.27 15.46 -0.89
C ALA A 7 3.70 15.87 0.53
N GLU A 8 4.49 15.04 1.21
CA GLU A 8 5.02 15.32 2.55
C GLU A 8 5.94 16.56 2.56
N LEU A 9 6.86 16.66 1.60
CA LEU A 9 7.77 17.80 1.47
C LEU A 9 7.02 19.11 1.21
N CYS A 10 6.00 19.09 0.34
CA CYS A 10 5.14 20.24 0.08
C CYS A 10 4.30 20.60 1.32
N LYS A 11 3.72 19.61 2.00
CA LYS A 11 2.95 19.80 3.23
C LYS A 11 3.79 20.45 4.33
N ALA A 12 5.05 20.06 4.46
CA ALA A 12 5.98 20.66 5.41
C ALA A 12 6.25 22.16 5.15
N GLN A 13 5.87 22.71 3.99
CA GLN A 13 6.00 24.14 3.70
C GLN A 13 4.76 24.96 4.08
N VAL A 14 3.69 24.35 4.59
CA VAL A 14 2.50 25.10 5.06
C VAL A 14 2.92 26.16 6.10
N GLY A 15 2.45 27.39 5.91
CA GLY A 15 2.87 28.57 6.69
C GLY A 15 4.02 29.37 6.08
N SER A 16 4.67 28.87 5.02
CA SER A 16 5.62 29.65 4.22
C SER A 16 4.92 30.76 3.43
N GLY A 17 5.68 31.79 3.02
CA GLY A 17 5.14 32.91 2.27
C GLY A 17 4.92 32.60 0.79
N TYR A 18 4.23 33.51 0.10
CA TYR A 18 4.04 33.46 -1.35
C TYR A 18 4.56 34.73 -2.01
N VAL A 19 5.33 34.59 -3.09
CA VAL A 19 5.63 35.67 -4.03
C VAL A 19 5.67 35.11 -5.45
N TRP A 20 5.26 35.88 -6.44
CA TRP A 20 5.31 35.50 -7.87
C TRP A 20 6.77 35.29 -8.32
N GLY A 21 7.09 34.12 -8.88
CA GLY A 21 8.48 33.72 -9.17
C GLY A 21 9.23 33.19 -7.93
N GLY A 22 8.51 32.85 -6.86
CA GLY A 22 9.04 32.22 -5.66
C GLY A 22 9.36 30.75 -5.89
N LEU A 23 10.53 30.30 -5.43
CA LEU A 23 11.06 28.95 -5.67
C LEU A 23 11.78 28.41 -4.43
N GLY A 24 11.24 28.68 -3.24
CA GLY A 24 11.70 28.15 -1.96
C GLY A 24 12.96 28.80 -1.36
N TYR A 25 13.36 29.95 -1.88
CA TYR A 25 14.44 30.76 -1.29
C TYR A 25 13.95 31.54 -0.07
N THR A 26 14.87 31.86 0.86
CA THR A 26 14.62 32.86 1.90
C THR A 26 14.52 34.25 1.26
N PHE A 27 13.39 34.92 1.45
CA PHE A 27 13.10 36.18 0.78
C PHE A 27 13.91 37.33 1.35
N SER A 28 14.49 38.15 0.47
CA SER A 28 15.38 39.26 0.81
C SER A 28 15.16 40.45 -0.11
N GLN A 29 15.68 41.62 0.27
CA GLN A 29 15.65 42.82 -0.57
C GLN A 29 16.31 42.58 -1.94
N GLY A 30 17.40 41.81 -1.97
CA GLY A 30 18.08 41.43 -3.21
C GLY A 30 17.18 40.60 -4.12
N ARG A 31 16.47 39.60 -3.56
CA ARG A 31 15.54 38.78 -4.34
C ARG A 31 14.33 39.58 -4.84
N LEU A 32 13.77 40.47 -4.00
CA LEU A 32 12.70 41.38 -4.43
C LEU A 32 13.12 42.23 -5.62
N SER A 33 14.33 42.81 -5.56
CA SER A 33 14.86 43.64 -6.65
C SER A 33 15.05 42.86 -7.95
N GLN A 34 15.43 41.59 -7.88
CA GLN A 34 15.50 40.70 -9.06
C GLN A 34 14.11 40.44 -9.65
N LEU A 35 13.12 40.12 -8.81
CA LEU A 35 11.76 39.79 -9.27
C LEU A 35 11.04 41.01 -9.86
N ILE A 36 11.29 42.21 -9.35
CA ILE A 36 10.78 43.46 -9.96
C ILE A 36 11.30 43.62 -11.41
N LYS A 37 12.57 43.29 -11.67
CA LYS A 37 13.15 43.39 -13.02
C LYS A 37 12.56 42.34 -13.97
N LEU A 38 12.32 41.13 -13.47
CA LEU A 38 11.77 40.03 -14.26
C LEU A 38 10.27 40.20 -14.53
N TYR A 39 9.51 40.71 -13.56
CA TYR A 39 8.05 40.76 -13.60
C TYR A 39 7.52 42.15 -13.19
N PRO A 40 7.90 43.24 -13.89
CA PRO A 40 7.60 44.61 -13.47
C PRO A 40 6.10 44.88 -13.38
N ALA A 41 5.30 44.29 -14.27
CA ALA A 41 3.84 44.43 -14.27
C ALA A 41 3.17 43.79 -13.03
N HIS A 42 3.76 42.74 -12.46
CA HIS A 42 3.22 42.05 -11.30
C HIS A 42 3.62 42.75 -9.99
N TYR A 43 4.84 43.27 -9.93
CA TYR A 43 5.41 43.91 -8.74
C TYR A 43 5.05 45.39 -8.64
N THR A 44 3.75 45.68 -8.56
CA THR A 44 3.23 47.02 -8.24
C THR A 44 3.67 47.49 -6.84
N SER A 45 3.60 48.79 -6.56
CA SER A 45 3.97 49.34 -5.24
C SER A 45 3.22 48.66 -4.08
N ALA A 46 1.94 48.35 -4.28
CA ALA A 46 1.12 47.63 -3.29
C ALA A 46 1.62 46.18 -3.08
N TYR A 47 1.95 45.48 -4.17
CA TYR A 47 2.48 44.12 -4.09
C TYR A 47 3.86 44.10 -3.40
N GLN A 48 4.74 45.05 -3.74
CA GLN A 48 6.05 45.18 -3.12
C GLN A 48 5.95 45.42 -1.61
N ALA A 49 4.98 46.23 -1.14
CA ALA A 49 4.77 46.45 0.28
C ALA A 49 4.43 45.15 1.03
N LYS A 50 3.50 44.35 0.47
CA LYS A 50 3.17 43.02 1.01
C LYS A 50 4.37 42.07 0.96
N ALA A 51 5.13 42.09 -0.14
CA ALA A 51 6.28 41.19 -0.31
C ALA A 51 7.39 41.48 0.72
N LYS A 52 7.64 42.76 1.04
CA LYS A 52 8.63 43.16 2.07
C LYS A 52 8.32 42.58 3.45
N ALA A 53 7.03 42.39 3.79
CA ALA A 53 6.64 41.75 5.05
C ALA A 53 7.01 40.25 5.14
N LEU A 54 7.44 39.64 4.02
CA LEU A 54 7.87 38.25 3.96
C LEU A 54 9.40 38.09 4.05
N PHE A 55 10.16 39.16 4.27
CA PHE A 55 11.62 39.06 4.43
C PHE A 55 12.01 38.10 5.55
N GLY A 56 13.03 37.28 5.30
CA GLY A 56 13.48 36.22 6.20
C GLY A 56 12.65 34.93 6.16
N LYS A 57 11.51 34.90 5.46
CA LYS A 57 10.70 33.70 5.28
C LYS A 57 11.04 32.98 3.98
N LYS A 58 10.86 31.66 3.93
CA LYS A 58 10.81 30.93 2.67
C LYS A 58 9.58 31.35 1.87
N VAL A 59 9.74 31.52 0.56
CA VAL A 59 8.65 31.94 -0.33
C VAL A 59 8.56 31.09 -1.61
N TYR A 60 7.33 30.79 -2.01
CA TYR A 60 7.01 29.98 -3.17
C TYR A 60 5.94 30.66 -4.04
N ASP A 61 5.91 30.42 -5.35
CA ASP A 61 4.66 30.50 -6.11
C ASP A 61 4.05 29.10 -6.30
N CYS A 62 2.90 29.00 -6.97
CA CYS A 62 2.15 27.75 -7.06
C CYS A 62 2.97 26.62 -7.71
N ILE A 63 3.48 26.85 -8.93
CA ILE A 63 4.30 25.86 -9.64
C ILE A 63 5.72 25.78 -9.07
N GLY A 64 6.22 26.87 -8.47
CA GLY A 64 7.51 26.96 -7.81
C GLY A 64 7.59 26.11 -6.55
N LEU A 65 6.49 25.90 -5.83
CA LEU A 65 6.42 24.92 -4.75
C LEU A 65 6.76 23.51 -5.26
N ILE A 66 6.17 23.11 -6.38
CA ILE A 66 6.41 21.80 -6.99
C ILE A 66 7.82 21.74 -7.59
N LYS A 67 8.18 22.72 -8.43
CA LYS A 67 9.48 22.76 -9.11
C LYS A 67 10.65 22.78 -8.14
N HIS A 68 10.52 23.43 -6.97
CA HIS A 68 11.56 23.42 -5.94
C HIS A 68 11.98 21.99 -5.58
N PHE A 69 11.01 21.08 -5.37
CA PHE A 69 11.28 19.69 -5.02
C PHE A 69 11.61 18.81 -6.22
N LEU A 70 11.01 19.07 -7.39
CA LEU A 70 11.35 18.34 -8.62
C LEU A 70 12.78 18.63 -9.11
N TRP A 71 13.29 19.83 -8.89
CA TRP A 71 14.67 20.23 -9.19
C TRP A 71 15.63 20.00 -8.02
N GLY A 72 15.10 19.75 -6.83
CA GLY A 72 15.89 19.41 -5.66
C GLY A 72 16.58 18.06 -5.78
N ASN A 73 17.48 17.78 -4.85
CA ASN A 73 18.07 16.45 -4.74
C ASN A 73 17.00 15.41 -4.37
N LYS A 74 17.07 14.24 -5.01
CA LYS A 74 16.20 13.10 -4.71
C LYS A 74 16.47 12.64 -3.27
N GLY A 75 15.63 13.03 -2.32
CA GLY A 75 15.71 12.60 -0.91
C GLY A 75 15.40 13.71 0.11
N ASP A 76 16.14 14.82 0.06
CA ASP A 76 15.97 15.96 0.98
C ASP A 76 15.09 17.09 0.42
N GLY A 77 14.82 17.07 -0.90
CA GLY A 77 14.02 18.09 -1.57
C GLY A 77 14.70 19.46 -1.66
N VAL A 78 15.99 19.56 -1.34
CA VAL A 78 16.70 20.83 -1.31
C VAL A 78 17.09 21.23 -2.73
N LEU A 79 16.57 22.36 -3.19
CA LEU A 79 16.95 22.98 -4.45
C LEU A 79 18.41 23.46 -4.40
N ARG A 80 19.28 22.85 -5.21
CA ARG A 80 20.69 23.25 -5.34
C ARG A 80 21.00 23.93 -6.68
N TYR A 81 20.28 23.55 -7.74
CA TYR A 81 20.49 24.06 -9.09
C TYR A 81 19.14 24.31 -9.78
N TYR A 82 19.12 25.27 -10.69
CA TYR A 82 17.94 25.62 -11.49
C TYR A 82 17.75 24.64 -12.66
N GLY A 83 16.52 24.19 -12.91
CA GLY A 83 16.20 23.43 -14.13
C GLY A 83 16.91 22.07 -14.25
N THR A 84 16.88 21.26 -13.19
CA THR A 84 17.53 19.93 -13.14
C THR A 84 16.54 18.78 -13.35
N ASN A 85 17.06 17.54 -13.34
CA ASN A 85 16.27 16.30 -13.41
C ASN A 85 15.43 16.14 -14.69
N GLY A 86 15.78 16.85 -15.77
CA GLY A 86 15.04 16.81 -17.05
C GLY A 86 13.68 17.53 -17.00
N ILE A 87 13.41 18.29 -15.94
CA ILE A 87 12.14 19.01 -15.74
C ILE A 87 12.34 20.46 -16.21
N PRO A 88 11.69 20.90 -17.30
CA PRO A 88 11.86 22.25 -17.82
C PRO A 88 11.23 23.28 -16.90
N ASP A 89 11.72 24.51 -16.99
CA ASP A 89 11.07 25.65 -16.38
C ASP A 89 9.79 26.02 -17.15
N THR A 90 8.65 25.83 -16.50
CA THR A 90 7.34 25.93 -17.14
C THR A 90 6.30 26.53 -16.20
N THR A 91 5.17 26.93 -16.78
CA THR A 91 4.00 27.44 -16.06
C THR A 91 3.17 26.31 -15.46
N ALA A 92 2.17 26.64 -14.63
CA ALA A 92 1.15 25.69 -14.15
C ALA A 92 0.53 24.86 -15.29
N ASN A 93 0.04 25.53 -16.33
CA ASN A 93 -0.57 24.88 -17.49
C ASN A 93 0.44 24.05 -18.28
N GLY A 94 1.66 24.58 -18.45
CA GLY A 94 2.71 23.88 -19.14
C GLY A 94 3.16 22.61 -18.39
N MET A 95 3.15 22.63 -17.05
CA MET A 95 3.41 21.41 -16.26
C MET A 95 2.33 20.35 -16.47
N LEU A 96 1.05 20.73 -16.57
CA LEU A 96 -0.02 19.79 -16.90
C LEU A 96 0.20 19.12 -18.27
N ASN A 97 0.76 19.85 -19.23
CA ASN A 97 1.09 19.27 -20.54
C ASN A 97 2.20 18.23 -20.46
N LEU A 98 3.10 18.34 -19.48
CA LEU A 98 4.21 17.42 -19.24
C LEU A 98 3.85 16.24 -18.34
N CYS A 99 2.68 16.23 -17.71
CA CYS A 99 2.24 15.11 -16.90
C CYS A 99 2.19 13.82 -17.73
N THR A 100 2.75 12.74 -17.18
CA THR A 100 2.83 11.42 -17.84
C THR A 100 1.47 10.74 -17.92
N GLU A 101 0.57 11.09 -17.02
CA GLU A 101 -0.83 10.66 -16.97
C GLU A 101 -1.65 11.80 -16.37
N LYS A 102 -2.89 11.99 -16.82
CA LYS A 102 -3.78 13.06 -16.34
C LYS A 102 -5.25 12.73 -16.59
N GLY A 103 -6.13 13.32 -15.79
CA GLY A 103 -7.58 13.09 -15.86
C GLY A 103 -8.40 14.26 -15.32
N ASP A 104 -9.72 14.11 -15.37
CA ASP A 104 -10.67 15.07 -14.80
C ASP A 104 -10.64 15.02 -13.27
N ILE A 105 -10.80 16.16 -12.58
CA ILE A 105 -10.70 16.14 -11.12
C ILE A 105 -11.75 15.24 -10.44
N SER A 106 -12.91 15.03 -11.08
CA SER A 106 -13.98 14.18 -10.53
C SER A 106 -13.57 12.72 -10.36
N ASN A 107 -12.53 12.26 -11.06
CA ASN A 107 -12.02 10.90 -10.99
C ASN A 107 -10.59 10.81 -10.44
N ILE A 108 -10.14 11.81 -9.67
CA ILE A 108 -8.79 11.81 -9.11
C ILE A 108 -8.52 10.51 -8.32
N PRO A 109 -7.44 9.77 -8.64
CA PRO A 109 -7.03 8.61 -7.87
C PRO A 109 -6.61 9.00 -6.45
N GLU A 110 -6.80 8.09 -5.49
CA GLU A 110 -6.37 8.28 -4.10
C GLU A 110 -4.86 8.06 -3.94
N ILE A 111 -4.07 8.87 -4.67
CA ILE A 111 -2.61 8.77 -4.77
C ILE A 111 -2.00 10.11 -4.37
N PRO A 112 -1.32 10.20 -3.21
CA PRO A 112 -0.61 11.41 -2.82
C PRO A 112 0.50 11.80 -3.81
N GLY A 113 0.71 13.10 -3.96
CA GLY A 113 1.72 13.67 -4.86
C GLY A 113 1.22 13.95 -6.27
N LEU A 114 -0.03 13.61 -6.59
CA LEU A 114 -0.65 14.03 -7.84
C LEU A 114 -0.75 15.56 -7.85
N MET A 115 -0.43 16.17 -8.99
CA MET A 115 -0.68 17.59 -9.18
C MET A 115 -2.16 17.80 -9.45
N VAL A 116 -2.80 18.70 -8.73
CA VAL A 116 -4.14 19.21 -9.08
C VAL A 116 -4.00 20.55 -9.78
N HIS A 117 -4.89 20.82 -10.74
CA HIS A 117 -4.75 21.94 -11.65
C HIS A 117 -6.08 22.63 -11.95
N MET A 118 -6.02 23.95 -12.07
CA MET A 118 -6.98 24.81 -12.75
C MET A 118 -6.20 25.85 -13.57
N ASN A 119 -6.84 26.53 -14.51
CA ASN A 119 -6.12 27.44 -15.41
C ASN A 119 -5.26 28.46 -14.64
N GLY A 120 -3.94 28.40 -14.85
CA GLY A 120 -2.95 29.29 -14.22
C GLY A 120 -2.53 28.90 -12.80
N HIS A 121 -3.04 27.81 -12.23
CA HIS A 121 -2.79 27.45 -10.83
C HIS A 121 -2.69 25.95 -10.58
N VAL A 122 -1.83 25.56 -9.65
CA VAL A 122 -1.56 24.16 -9.28
C VAL A 122 -1.43 23.98 -7.77
N GLY A 123 -1.68 22.76 -7.33
CA GLY A 123 -1.42 22.28 -5.97
C GLY A 123 -0.99 20.81 -6.01
N VAL A 124 -0.66 20.25 -4.84
CA VAL A 124 -0.30 18.83 -4.69
C VAL A 124 -1.35 18.15 -3.82
N TYR A 125 -1.94 17.08 -4.35
CA TYR A 125 -2.89 16.24 -3.63
C TYR A 125 -2.17 15.50 -2.50
N LEU A 126 -2.67 15.63 -1.28
CA LEU A 126 -2.12 14.99 -0.10
C LEU A 126 -2.76 13.62 0.18
N GLY A 127 -3.79 13.28 -0.58
CA GLY A 127 -4.76 12.25 -0.20
C GLY A 127 -5.89 12.82 0.65
N ASN A 128 -6.91 12.01 0.89
CA ASN A 128 -8.02 12.26 1.80
C ASN A 128 -8.81 13.53 1.50
N GLY A 129 -8.92 13.90 0.23
CA GLY A 129 -9.58 15.14 -0.18
C GLY A 129 -8.82 16.40 0.23
N LYS A 130 -7.53 16.33 0.59
CA LYS A 130 -6.70 17.48 0.98
C LYS A 130 -5.68 17.84 -0.09
N VAL A 131 -5.38 19.12 -0.20
CA VAL A 131 -4.41 19.68 -1.16
C VAL A 131 -3.53 20.69 -0.45
N VAL A 132 -2.22 20.65 -0.71
CA VAL A 132 -1.32 21.76 -0.38
C VAL A 132 -1.08 22.63 -1.61
N GLU A 133 -1.19 23.95 -1.44
CA GLU A 133 -0.98 24.91 -2.52
C GLU A 133 -0.30 26.19 -2.01
N ALA A 134 0.55 26.79 -2.85
CA ALA A 134 1.00 28.17 -2.65
C ALA A 134 0.00 29.11 -3.30
N ARG A 135 -0.92 29.67 -2.52
CA ARG A 135 -2.19 30.23 -3.02
C ARG A 135 -2.06 31.66 -3.54
N SER A 136 -1.51 32.56 -2.74
CA SER A 136 -1.26 33.97 -3.11
C SER A 136 -0.48 34.67 -2.00
N ILE A 137 -0.04 35.90 -2.24
CA ILE A 137 0.71 36.70 -1.26
C ILE A 137 -0.02 36.93 0.07
N ASP A 138 -1.36 36.90 0.06
CA ASP A 138 -2.20 37.11 1.24
C ASP A 138 -2.38 35.83 2.09
N TYR A 139 -2.08 34.66 1.52
CA TYR A 139 -2.30 33.36 2.18
C TYR A 139 -1.00 32.59 2.41
N GLY A 140 -0.02 32.69 1.51
CA GLY A 140 1.17 31.85 1.53
C GLY A 140 0.91 30.43 1.03
N VAL A 141 1.65 29.48 1.58
CA VAL A 141 1.45 28.03 1.39
C VAL A 141 0.47 27.52 2.43
N VAL A 142 -0.62 26.90 1.98
CA VAL A 142 -1.74 26.48 2.84
C VAL A 142 -2.23 25.08 2.47
N GLU A 143 -2.85 24.41 3.44
CA GLU A 143 -3.65 23.22 3.20
C GLU A 143 -5.11 23.63 2.93
N THR A 144 -5.74 23.03 1.93
CA THR A 144 -7.13 23.27 1.53
C THR A 144 -7.85 21.95 1.28
N ASP A 145 -9.18 22.01 1.32
CA ASP A 145 -10.01 20.93 0.80
C ASP A 145 -9.95 20.91 -0.73
N LEU A 146 -9.90 19.72 -1.31
CA LEU A 146 -10.00 19.49 -2.75
C LEU A 146 -11.37 19.96 -3.26
N VAL A 147 -12.43 19.56 -2.55
CA VAL A 147 -13.82 19.89 -2.87
C VAL A 147 -14.07 21.37 -2.64
N GLY A 148 -14.78 22.02 -3.57
CA GLY A 148 -15.11 23.44 -3.48
C GLY A 148 -13.99 24.40 -3.89
N ARG A 149 -12.74 23.93 -4.03
CA ARG A 149 -11.61 24.79 -4.41
C ARG A 149 -11.58 25.18 -5.89
N GLY A 150 -12.31 24.45 -6.75
CA GLY A 150 -12.49 24.75 -8.17
C GLY A 150 -11.46 24.10 -9.10
N TRP A 151 -10.72 23.09 -8.62
CA TRP A 151 -9.82 22.27 -9.43
C TRP A 151 -10.57 21.64 -10.62
N LYS A 152 -9.85 21.38 -11.72
CA LYS A 152 -10.43 20.89 -12.98
C LYS A 152 -9.81 19.58 -13.44
N SER A 153 -8.52 19.39 -13.18
CA SER A 153 -7.80 18.20 -13.61
C SER A 153 -6.75 17.78 -12.59
N TRP A 154 -6.31 16.53 -12.67
CA TRP A 154 -5.15 16.01 -11.96
C TRP A 154 -4.09 15.50 -12.95
N GLY A 155 -2.84 15.34 -12.50
CA GLY A 155 -1.79 14.72 -13.30
C GLY A 155 -0.61 14.14 -12.50
N LYS A 156 -0.02 13.06 -13.02
CA LYS A 156 1.26 12.48 -12.54
C LYS A 156 2.42 13.32 -13.07
N LEU A 157 3.19 13.91 -12.17
CA LEU A 157 4.31 14.79 -12.51
C LEU A 157 5.46 13.99 -13.15
N PRO A 158 6.13 14.55 -14.18
CA PRO A 158 7.31 13.92 -14.76
C PRO A 158 8.42 13.74 -13.71
N GLY A 159 9.11 12.60 -13.75
CA GLY A 159 10.22 12.28 -12.84
C GLY A 159 9.80 11.89 -11.41
N VAL A 160 8.49 11.81 -11.12
CA VAL A 160 7.94 11.34 -9.85
C VAL A 160 7.43 9.91 -9.99
N GLU A 161 7.76 9.08 -9.02
CA GLU A 161 7.33 7.69 -8.97
C GLU A 161 6.02 7.56 -8.17
N TYR A 162 4.98 7.01 -8.79
CA TYR A 162 3.64 6.87 -8.21
C TYR A 162 3.26 5.41 -7.89
N SER A 163 4.22 4.49 -7.98
CA SER A 163 4.04 3.11 -7.51
C SER A 163 3.90 3.11 -5.98
N VAL A 164 3.07 2.21 -5.46
CA VAL A 164 3.08 1.90 -4.04
C VAL A 164 4.40 1.17 -3.75
N PRO A 165 5.26 1.66 -2.84
CA PRO A 165 6.45 0.90 -2.47
C PRO A 165 6.00 -0.44 -1.87
N THR A 166 6.48 -1.55 -2.41
CA THR A 166 6.03 -2.90 -2.05
C THR A 166 6.86 -3.53 -0.93
N ASN A 167 7.93 -2.86 -0.49
CA ASN A 167 8.86 -3.37 0.53
C ASN A 167 8.26 -3.53 1.94
N TYR A 168 6.99 -3.17 2.11
CA TYR A 168 6.22 -3.32 3.34
C TYR A 168 4.88 -4.05 3.10
N ILE A 169 4.72 -4.68 1.93
CA ILE A 169 3.60 -5.54 1.56
C ILE A 169 4.11 -6.98 1.58
N HIS A 170 3.44 -7.83 2.34
CA HIS A 170 3.82 -9.22 2.54
C HIS A 170 2.69 -10.13 2.05
N ILE A 171 3.03 -11.07 1.17
CA ILE A 171 2.08 -11.99 0.56
C ILE A 171 2.60 -13.41 0.72
N GLU A 172 1.80 -14.28 1.33
CA GLU A 172 1.96 -15.73 1.18
C GLU A 172 0.81 -16.26 0.30
N GLU A 173 1.15 -17.21 -0.58
CA GLU A 173 0.24 -17.76 -1.56
C GLU A 173 -0.03 -19.23 -1.28
N TYR A 174 -1.30 -19.61 -1.23
CA TYR A 174 -1.77 -20.95 -0.90
C TYR A 174 -2.64 -21.50 -2.04
N PRO A 175 -2.08 -22.31 -2.95
CA PRO A 175 -2.84 -23.01 -3.98
C PRO A 175 -3.91 -23.94 -3.39
N LEU A 176 -5.14 -23.83 -3.85
CA LEU A 176 -6.30 -24.55 -3.29
C LEU A 176 -6.25 -26.07 -3.54
N ASP A 177 -5.51 -26.51 -4.55
CA ASP A 177 -5.23 -27.92 -4.81
C ASP A 177 -4.32 -28.51 -3.71
N LYS A 178 -3.37 -27.73 -3.18
CA LYS A 178 -2.38 -28.15 -2.18
C LYS A 178 -2.78 -27.85 -0.74
N TYR A 179 -3.60 -26.83 -0.51
CA TYR A 179 -3.91 -26.36 0.84
C TYR A 179 -5.40 -26.50 1.18
N ILE A 180 -5.66 -26.76 2.45
CA ILE A 180 -6.95 -26.61 3.10
C ILE A 180 -6.88 -25.31 3.89
N LEU A 181 -7.73 -24.35 3.55
CA LEU A 181 -7.85 -23.10 4.31
C LEU A 181 -9.01 -23.24 5.27
N ARG A 182 -8.86 -22.80 6.52
CA ARG A 182 -9.96 -22.80 7.49
C ARG A 182 -9.87 -21.61 8.45
N PRO A 183 -10.98 -20.90 8.69
CA PRO A 183 -11.11 -20.06 9.87
C PRO A 183 -10.96 -20.88 11.15
N VAL A 184 -10.16 -20.38 12.08
CA VAL A 184 -9.93 -20.99 13.40
C VAL A 184 -10.65 -20.15 14.45
N PRO A 185 -11.68 -20.68 15.12
CA PRO A 185 -12.45 -19.94 16.10
C PRO A 185 -11.66 -19.67 17.40
N ALA A 186 -12.07 -18.62 18.09
CA ALA A 186 -11.49 -18.16 19.36
C ALA A 186 -11.84 -19.09 20.53
N ARG A 187 -11.24 -20.28 20.60
CA ARG A 187 -11.34 -21.16 21.79
C ARG A 187 -10.13 -21.07 22.72
N VAL A 188 -9.10 -20.39 22.27
CA VAL A 188 -8.00 -19.91 23.12
C VAL A 188 -8.43 -18.51 23.51
N ASN A 189 -8.51 -18.24 24.82
CA ASN A 189 -9.13 -17.05 25.40
C ASN A 189 -8.93 -15.84 24.50
N ALA A 190 -10.02 -15.20 24.06
CA ALA A 190 -9.93 -13.98 23.29
C ALA A 190 -9.01 -12.99 24.03
N GLY A 191 -7.85 -12.67 23.44
CA GLY A 191 -6.73 -12.23 24.26
C GLY A 191 -5.51 -13.17 24.25
N ASP A 192 -5.44 -14.18 23.37
CA ASP A 192 -4.26 -15.05 23.27
C ASP A 192 -3.36 -14.65 22.11
N ALA A 193 -2.04 -14.81 22.32
CA ALA A 193 -1.07 -14.57 21.27
C ALA A 193 -1.29 -15.58 20.13
N MET A 194 -1.08 -15.15 18.89
CA MET A 194 -1.21 -15.97 17.66
C MET A 194 -0.69 -17.40 17.85
N GLY A 195 0.50 -17.59 18.45
CA GLY A 195 1.08 -18.92 18.70
C GLY A 195 0.16 -19.90 19.44
N LYS A 196 -0.55 -19.46 20.49
CA LYS A 196 -1.47 -20.34 21.23
C LYS A 196 -2.69 -20.74 20.39
N VAL A 197 -3.16 -19.84 19.52
CA VAL A 197 -4.24 -20.12 18.56
C VAL A 197 -3.81 -21.22 17.60
N LEU A 198 -2.56 -21.18 17.14
CA LEU A 198 -2.00 -22.17 16.23
C LEU A 198 -1.77 -23.52 16.91
N ASP A 199 -1.26 -23.54 18.16
CA ASP A 199 -1.11 -24.78 18.93
C ASP A 199 -2.45 -25.50 19.09
N TRP A 200 -3.50 -24.74 19.44
CA TRP A 200 -4.84 -25.29 19.54
C TRP A 200 -5.38 -25.75 18.17
N ALA A 201 -5.19 -24.97 17.11
CA ALA A 201 -5.63 -25.31 15.77
C ALA A 201 -4.99 -26.61 15.27
N ASN A 202 -3.67 -26.77 15.48
CA ASN A 202 -2.92 -27.99 15.17
C ASN A 202 -3.43 -29.22 15.92
N ALA A 203 -3.85 -29.05 17.18
CA ALA A 203 -4.39 -30.17 17.95
C ALA A 203 -5.82 -30.58 17.53
N ASN A 204 -6.59 -29.70 16.89
CA ASN A 204 -8.04 -29.87 16.71
C ASN A 204 -8.50 -29.94 15.24
N TYR A 205 -7.75 -29.41 14.28
CA TYR A 205 -8.14 -29.39 12.87
C TYR A 205 -7.16 -30.15 11.98
N ALA A 206 -7.70 -30.65 10.86
CA ALA A 206 -6.96 -31.20 9.73
C ALA A 206 -5.78 -32.09 10.16
N LYS A 207 -6.09 -33.15 10.93
CA LYS A 207 -5.09 -34.05 11.55
C LYS A 207 -4.18 -34.77 10.55
N ASP A 208 -4.60 -34.86 9.30
CA ASP A 208 -3.86 -35.45 8.18
C ASP A 208 -3.24 -34.37 7.28
N ALA A 209 -2.95 -33.19 7.85
CA ALA A 209 -2.41 -32.03 7.15
C ALA A 209 -1.53 -31.21 8.09
N THR A 210 -0.55 -30.50 7.55
CA THR A 210 0.39 -29.70 8.34
C THR A 210 0.03 -28.21 8.23
N LEU A 211 -0.19 -27.53 9.35
CA LEU A 211 -0.38 -26.06 9.36
C LEU A 211 0.93 -25.37 9.00
N GLU A 212 0.94 -24.67 7.87
CA GLU A 212 2.14 -23.99 7.35
C GLU A 212 2.01 -22.47 7.37
N GLY A 213 0.81 -21.92 7.63
CA GLY A 213 0.66 -20.48 7.81
C GLY A 213 -0.68 -20.05 8.36
N ALA A 214 -0.74 -18.80 8.82
CA ALA A 214 -1.96 -18.20 9.32
C ALA A 214 -1.92 -16.66 9.25
N ILE A 215 -3.10 -16.06 9.13
CA ILE A 215 -3.31 -14.61 9.15
C ILE A 215 -4.41 -14.26 10.17
N ASN A 216 -4.29 -13.11 10.83
CA ASN A 216 -5.36 -12.58 11.67
C ASN A 216 -6.65 -12.35 10.87
N ALA A 217 -7.81 -12.48 11.52
CA ALA A 217 -9.10 -12.55 10.83
C ALA A 217 -10.10 -11.46 11.25
N SER A 218 -11.10 -11.81 12.06
CA SER A 218 -12.27 -10.99 12.34
C SER A 218 -11.91 -9.70 13.06
N LEU A 219 -12.62 -8.63 12.69
CA LEU A 219 -12.79 -7.45 13.51
C LEU A 219 -13.38 -7.87 14.86
N ALA A 220 -12.98 -7.23 15.95
CA ALA A 220 -13.46 -7.57 17.29
C ALA A 220 -13.76 -6.35 18.15
N HIS A 221 -14.77 -6.45 19.01
CA HIS A 221 -15.02 -5.51 20.09
C HIS A 221 -14.76 -6.20 21.44
N GLY A 222 -13.57 -5.94 22.01
CA GLY A 222 -13.07 -6.70 23.15
C GLY A 222 -12.84 -8.16 22.78
N VAL A 223 -13.54 -9.06 23.44
CA VAL A 223 -13.40 -10.52 23.27
C VAL A 223 -14.45 -11.14 22.34
N LYS A 224 -15.18 -10.32 21.56
CA LYS A 224 -16.25 -10.79 20.68
C LYS A 224 -15.97 -10.38 19.23
N PRO A 225 -16.21 -11.26 18.26
CA PRO A 225 -16.07 -10.91 16.85
C PRO A 225 -17.22 -9.97 16.47
N ILE A 226 -16.94 -9.09 15.53
CA ILE A 226 -17.94 -8.29 14.83
C ILE A 226 -18.36 -9.09 13.60
N GLY A 227 -19.65 -9.40 13.52
CA GLY A 227 -20.23 -10.19 12.44
C GLY A 227 -20.46 -11.66 12.82
N THR A 228 -20.91 -12.43 11.83
CA THR A 228 -21.25 -13.83 11.96
C THR A 228 -20.04 -14.73 11.75
N VAL A 229 -19.91 -15.77 12.58
CA VAL A 229 -18.87 -16.81 12.48
C VAL A 229 -19.53 -18.19 12.47
N PHE A 230 -19.16 -19.01 11.48
CA PHE A 230 -19.54 -20.43 11.42
C PHE A 230 -18.33 -21.30 11.76
N GLU A 231 -18.58 -22.35 12.55
CA GLU A 231 -17.63 -23.42 12.87
C GLU A 231 -18.35 -24.76 12.70
N GLY A 232 -17.82 -25.63 11.83
CA GLY A 232 -18.36 -26.98 11.62
C GLY A 232 -19.84 -27.00 11.28
N GLY A 233 -20.33 -26.03 10.51
CA GLY A 233 -21.73 -25.87 10.11
C GLY A 233 -22.63 -25.18 11.13
N LYS A 234 -22.08 -24.73 12.27
CA LYS A 234 -22.85 -24.07 13.34
C LYS A 234 -22.46 -22.61 13.46
N VAL A 235 -23.45 -21.73 13.67
CA VAL A 235 -23.21 -20.33 14.02
C VAL A 235 -22.71 -20.27 15.46
N VAL A 236 -21.46 -19.84 15.65
CA VAL A 236 -20.83 -19.71 16.98
C VAL A 236 -20.74 -18.26 17.47
N ALA A 237 -20.81 -17.31 16.53
CA ALA A 237 -21.08 -15.91 16.82
C ALA A 237 -22.07 -15.39 15.81
N ASP A 238 -23.09 -14.67 16.28
CA ASP A 238 -24.11 -14.09 15.45
C ASP A 238 -23.92 -12.56 15.42
N GLY A 239 -23.62 -12.02 14.24
CA GLY A 239 -23.59 -10.59 13.98
C GLY A 239 -24.48 -10.14 12.83
N GLY A 240 -25.47 -10.93 12.43
CA GLY A 240 -26.37 -10.58 11.33
C GLY A 240 -25.88 -11.00 9.93
N ASN A 241 -26.56 -10.46 8.91
CA ASN A 241 -26.14 -10.61 7.52
C ASN A 241 -24.92 -9.73 7.24
N GLY A 242 -24.05 -10.16 6.33
CA GLY A 242 -22.80 -9.45 6.06
C GLY A 242 -22.04 -10.06 4.90
N TRP A 243 -20.72 -9.86 4.89
CA TRP A 243 -19.79 -10.49 3.97
C TRP A 243 -18.77 -11.29 4.75
N GLY A 244 -18.22 -12.33 4.13
CA GLY A 244 -17.20 -13.13 4.78
C GLY A 244 -16.34 -13.91 3.80
N PHE A 245 -15.29 -14.49 4.39
CA PHE A 245 -14.49 -15.53 3.78
C PHE A 245 -14.83 -16.85 4.48
N GLY A 246 -15.06 -17.90 3.72
CA GLY A 246 -15.35 -19.20 4.30
C GLY A 246 -15.24 -20.35 3.33
N ILE A 247 -15.50 -21.53 3.85
CA ILE A 247 -15.50 -22.80 3.14
C ILE A 247 -16.89 -23.41 3.29
N ASP A 248 -17.45 -23.89 2.18
CA ASP A 248 -18.72 -24.59 2.18
C ASP A 248 -18.58 -26.07 2.57
N LYS A 249 -19.71 -26.79 2.60
CA LYS A 249 -19.76 -28.24 2.87
C LYS A 249 -19.01 -29.12 1.86
N ASN A 250 -18.67 -28.59 0.69
CA ASN A 250 -17.94 -29.29 -0.36
C ASN A 250 -16.44 -28.99 -0.32
N GLY A 251 -15.98 -28.15 0.61
CA GLY A 251 -14.58 -27.72 0.69
C GLY A 251 -14.23 -26.57 -0.25
N GLN A 252 -15.21 -25.94 -0.91
CA GLN A 252 -14.97 -24.81 -1.81
C GLN A 252 -14.83 -23.52 -1.00
N VAL A 253 -13.83 -22.71 -1.36
CA VAL A 253 -13.60 -21.37 -0.79
C VAL A 253 -14.54 -20.36 -1.44
N HIS A 254 -15.12 -19.48 -0.62
CA HIS A 254 -16.05 -18.43 -1.06
C HIS A 254 -15.73 -17.08 -0.41
N PHE A 255 -15.93 -16.02 -1.19
CA PHE A 255 -15.97 -14.62 -0.79
C PHE A 255 -17.39 -14.12 -1.06
N ASP A 256 -18.32 -14.39 -0.15
CA ASP A 256 -19.74 -14.17 -0.44
C ASP A 256 -20.50 -13.57 0.76
N ARG A 257 -21.73 -13.17 0.48
CA ARG A 257 -22.67 -12.67 1.45
C ARG A 257 -23.17 -13.78 2.35
N ILE A 258 -23.30 -13.40 3.61
CA ILE A 258 -23.88 -14.22 4.66
C ILE A 258 -25.37 -13.87 4.70
N TYR A 259 -26.20 -14.79 4.20
CA TYR A 259 -27.65 -14.70 4.32
C TYR A 259 -28.15 -15.79 5.25
N LYS A 260 -28.54 -15.40 6.46
CA LYS A 260 -28.99 -16.36 7.48
C LYS A 260 -30.30 -17.06 7.13
N ASP A 261 -31.23 -16.33 6.53
CA ASP A 261 -32.61 -16.79 6.37
C ASP A 261 -32.84 -17.56 5.06
N THR A 262 -31.87 -17.50 4.13
CA THR A 262 -32.00 -18.11 2.79
C THR A 262 -31.10 -19.33 2.60
N GLY A 263 -30.07 -19.52 3.43
CA GLY A 263 -29.17 -20.69 3.36
C GLY A 263 -28.43 -20.83 2.03
N GLN A 264 -28.18 -19.72 1.33
CA GLN A 264 -27.68 -19.73 -0.05
C GLN A 264 -26.32 -20.45 -0.21
N VAL A 265 -25.46 -20.36 0.81
CA VAL A 265 -24.25 -21.16 0.94
C VAL A 265 -24.35 -21.97 2.23
N ALA A 266 -24.16 -23.28 2.12
CA ALA A 266 -24.07 -24.18 3.27
C ALA A 266 -22.64 -24.13 3.81
N TRP A 267 -22.34 -23.11 4.61
CA TRP A 267 -21.03 -22.89 5.22
C TRP A 267 -20.65 -24.03 6.16
N THR A 268 -19.43 -24.55 6.02
CA THR A 268 -18.78 -25.35 7.06
C THR A 268 -18.12 -24.40 8.05
N ASP A 269 -17.19 -23.58 7.59
CA ASP A 269 -16.47 -22.62 8.41
C ASP A 269 -16.47 -21.27 7.70
N MET A 270 -16.74 -20.18 8.41
CA MET A 270 -16.82 -18.85 7.81
C MET A 270 -16.55 -17.78 8.85
N ILE A 271 -15.87 -16.73 8.45
CA ILE A 271 -15.67 -15.51 9.25
C ILE A 271 -16.19 -14.30 8.51
N SER A 272 -16.95 -13.46 9.21
CA SER A 272 -17.30 -12.15 8.71
C SER A 272 -16.07 -11.26 8.59
N ALA A 273 -16.04 -10.50 7.50
CA ALA A 273 -14.97 -9.57 7.15
C ALA A 273 -15.55 -8.39 6.36
N PHE A 274 -14.90 -7.23 6.45
CA PHE A 274 -15.38 -5.99 5.84
C PHE A 274 -14.27 -4.93 5.76
N PRO A 275 -14.26 -4.06 4.74
CA PRO A 275 -15.08 -4.11 3.53
C PRO A 275 -14.59 -5.13 2.50
N VAL A 276 -15.47 -5.49 1.57
CA VAL A 276 -15.08 -6.17 0.33
C VAL A 276 -14.29 -5.19 -0.53
N LEU A 277 -13.15 -5.64 -1.03
CA LEU A 277 -12.24 -4.84 -1.86
C LEU A 277 -12.48 -5.14 -3.35
N ILE A 278 -12.57 -6.41 -3.71
CA ILE A 278 -12.81 -6.88 -5.08
C ILE A 278 -13.87 -7.98 -4.99
N PHE A 279 -14.86 -7.93 -5.87
CA PHE A 279 -15.88 -8.98 -5.99
C PHE A 279 -16.10 -9.33 -7.46
N ARG A 280 -15.90 -10.60 -7.82
CA ARG A 280 -16.05 -11.10 -9.19
C ARG A 280 -15.27 -10.30 -10.24
N GLY A 281 -14.03 -9.93 -9.90
CA GLY A 281 -13.14 -9.12 -10.73
C GLY A 281 -13.39 -7.62 -10.66
N GLU A 282 -14.47 -7.17 -10.02
CA GLU A 282 -14.84 -5.76 -9.98
C GLU A 282 -14.33 -5.08 -8.69
N PRO A 283 -13.52 -4.00 -8.81
CA PRO A 283 -13.10 -3.19 -7.66
C PRO A 283 -14.31 -2.54 -6.99
N GLN A 284 -14.46 -2.74 -5.68
CA GLN A 284 -15.60 -2.23 -4.92
C GLN A 284 -15.39 -0.79 -4.45
N GLN A 285 -16.50 -0.05 -4.29
CA GLN A 285 -16.48 1.29 -3.71
C GLN A 285 -16.21 1.20 -2.20
N ILE A 286 -15.31 2.07 -1.72
CA ILE A 286 -14.91 2.13 -0.32
C ILE A 286 -15.40 3.45 0.26
N ASN A 287 -16.05 3.41 1.43
CA ASN A 287 -16.55 4.60 2.11
C ASN A 287 -15.39 5.41 2.71
N THR A 288 -14.88 6.38 1.96
CA THR A 288 -13.81 7.28 2.42
C THR A 288 -14.28 8.35 3.42
N GLY A 289 -15.56 8.36 3.82
CA GLY A 289 -16.03 9.17 4.94
C GLY A 289 -15.49 8.67 6.29
N ASP A 290 -15.20 7.37 6.43
CA ASP A 290 -14.60 6.78 7.61
C ASP A 290 -13.06 6.85 7.55
N ALA A 291 -12.45 7.46 8.57
CA ALA A 291 -11.00 7.56 8.69
C ALA A 291 -10.30 6.20 8.69
N LEU A 292 -10.95 5.14 9.22
CA LEU A 292 -10.38 3.78 9.23
C LEU A 292 -10.22 3.21 7.82
N PHE A 293 -11.02 3.64 6.86
CA PHE A 293 -10.97 3.17 5.47
C PHE A 293 -10.16 4.12 4.59
N ARG A 294 -10.30 5.41 4.86
CA ARG A 294 -9.66 6.49 4.13
C ARG A 294 -8.16 6.60 4.44
N ASP A 295 -7.77 6.55 5.70
CA ASP A 295 -6.40 6.85 6.10
C ASP A 295 -5.47 5.62 5.93
N ARG A 296 -4.16 5.86 5.86
CA ARG A 296 -3.17 4.78 5.75
C ARG A 296 -2.99 4.06 7.08
N HIS A 297 -3.13 2.74 7.07
CA HIS A 297 -2.93 1.88 8.25
C HIS A 297 -2.19 0.60 7.86
N PRO A 298 -1.64 -0.14 8.84
CA PRO A 298 -1.39 -1.55 8.63
C PRO A 298 -2.69 -2.23 8.22
N ARG A 299 -2.62 -3.13 7.24
CA ARG A 299 -3.78 -3.84 6.69
C ARG A 299 -3.56 -5.34 6.71
N SER A 300 -4.65 -6.07 6.83
CA SER A 300 -4.69 -7.51 6.58
C SER A 300 -5.83 -7.80 5.61
N ALA A 301 -5.62 -8.68 4.64
CA ALA A 301 -6.64 -9.09 3.69
C ALA A 301 -6.42 -10.54 3.26
N VAL A 302 -7.50 -11.18 2.82
CA VAL A 302 -7.42 -12.36 1.96
C VAL A 302 -7.91 -12.02 0.56
N ALA A 303 -7.29 -12.63 -0.44
CA ALA A 303 -7.64 -12.42 -1.85
C ALA A 303 -7.53 -13.72 -2.64
N LEU A 304 -8.31 -13.85 -3.72
CA LEU A 304 -8.23 -14.96 -4.66
C LEU A 304 -7.52 -14.51 -5.93
N ARG A 305 -6.46 -15.21 -6.31
CA ARG A 305 -5.73 -15.02 -7.57
C ARG A 305 -5.63 -16.36 -8.30
N GLY A 306 -6.38 -16.51 -9.39
CA GLY A 306 -6.55 -17.80 -10.04
C GLY A 306 -7.09 -18.82 -9.03
N ASP A 307 -6.41 -19.96 -8.91
CA ASP A 307 -6.76 -21.05 -7.97
C ASP A 307 -5.97 -20.97 -6.65
N SER A 308 -5.42 -19.81 -6.33
CA SER A 308 -4.66 -19.58 -5.09
C SER A 308 -5.31 -18.52 -4.22
N VAL A 309 -5.33 -18.74 -2.91
CA VAL A 309 -5.66 -17.68 -1.94
C VAL A 309 -4.38 -17.04 -1.45
N LEU A 310 -4.38 -15.71 -1.40
CA LEU A 310 -3.32 -14.89 -0.87
C LEU A 310 -3.66 -14.45 0.55
N PHE A 311 -2.73 -14.64 1.47
CA PHE A 311 -2.72 -13.94 2.76
C PHE A 311 -1.86 -12.70 2.63
N VAL A 312 -2.46 -11.54 2.85
CA VAL A 312 -1.84 -10.25 2.57
C VAL A 312 -1.76 -9.43 3.86
N THR A 313 -0.56 -9.03 4.24
CA THR A 313 -0.34 -8.06 5.32
C THR A 313 0.45 -6.86 4.82
N VAL A 314 0.08 -5.68 5.27
CA VAL A 314 0.76 -4.41 4.95
C VAL A 314 1.23 -3.82 6.26
N ASP A 315 2.53 -3.57 6.41
CA ASP A 315 3.05 -2.84 7.57
C ASP A 315 2.69 -1.35 7.45
N GLY A 316 2.43 -0.70 8.58
CA GLY A 316 2.02 0.70 8.59
C GLY A 316 2.37 1.41 9.90
N ARG A 317 2.25 2.75 9.88
CA ARG A 317 2.53 3.63 11.05
C ARG A 317 3.96 3.50 11.59
N GLN A 318 4.93 3.12 10.75
CA GLN A 318 6.35 3.02 11.11
C GLN A 318 7.21 3.83 10.12
N PRO A 319 8.41 4.28 10.50
CA PRO A 319 9.32 4.96 9.58
C PRO A 319 9.58 4.12 8.31
N GLY A 320 9.34 4.72 7.14
CA GLY A 320 9.47 4.03 5.84
C GLY A 320 8.36 3.01 5.52
N LYS A 321 7.39 2.80 6.41
CA LYS A 321 6.24 1.90 6.24
C LYS A 321 4.95 2.66 6.58
N PRO A 322 4.46 3.52 5.68
CA PRO A 322 3.31 4.37 5.95
C PRO A 322 1.99 3.59 6.05
N GLY A 323 1.95 2.36 5.52
CA GLY A 323 0.73 1.59 5.36
C GLY A 323 -0.03 1.99 4.09
N MET A 324 -1.21 1.41 3.93
CA MET A 324 -2.07 1.63 2.75
C MET A 324 -3.46 2.09 3.19
N THR A 325 -4.07 2.96 2.37
CA THR A 325 -5.52 3.12 2.39
C THR A 325 -6.16 1.84 1.86
N LEU A 326 -7.46 1.61 2.12
CA LEU A 326 -8.12 0.43 1.55
C LEU A 326 -8.25 0.52 0.02
N ILE A 327 -8.30 1.74 -0.54
CA ILE A 327 -8.29 1.96 -1.99
C ILE A 327 -6.97 1.51 -2.59
N GLU A 328 -5.84 1.90 -1.99
CA GLU A 328 -4.53 1.47 -2.46
C GLU A 328 -4.38 -0.05 -2.37
N LEU A 329 -4.85 -0.67 -1.27
CA LEU A 329 -4.76 -2.11 -1.11
C LEU A 329 -5.58 -2.83 -2.18
N ARG A 330 -6.81 -2.38 -2.42
CA ARG A 330 -7.66 -2.87 -3.51
C ARG A 330 -6.95 -2.75 -4.86
N ASP A 331 -6.48 -1.57 -5.21
CA ASP A 331 -5.89 -1.28 -6.52
C ASP A 331 -4.59 -2.08 -6.74
N TYR A 332 -3.81 -2.28 -5.68
CA TYR A 332 -2.65 -3.16 -5.70
C TYR A 332 -3.05 -4.63 -5.95
N LEU A 333 -4.07 -5.14 -5.27
CA LEU A 333 -4.57 -6.50 -5.44
C LEU A 333 -5.14 -6.72 -6.86
N VAL A 334 -5.86 -5.75 -7.41
CA VAL A 334 -6.28 -5.75 -8.82
C VAL A 334 -5.06 -5.83 -9.73
N GLY A 335 -4.04 -5.01 -9.47
CA GLY A 335 -2.81 -4.95 -10.27
C GLY A 335 -2.01 -6.25 -10.31
N ILE A 336 -2.10 -7.08 -9.27
CA ILE A 336 -1.47 -8.41 -9.23
C ILE A 336 -2.40 -9.55 -9.66
N GLY A 337 -3.59 -9.24 -10.19
CA GLY A 337 -4.51 -10.19 -10.80
C GLY A 337 -5.52 -10.85 -9.87
N CYS A 338 -5.78 -10.28 -8.69
CA CYS A 338 -6.81 -10.82 -7.79
C CYS A 338 -8.23 -10.54 -8.32
N THR A 339 -9.12 -11.54 -8.18
CA THR A 339 -10.52 -11.47 -8.63
C THR A 339 -11.53 -11.38 -7.48
N GLU A 340 -11.14 -11.84 -6.30
CA GLU A 340 -11.87 -11.64 -5.05
C GLU A 340 -10.90 -11.07 -4.02
N ALA A 341 -11.36 -10.17 -3.16
CA ALA A 341 -10.56 -9.68 -2.04
C ALA A 341 -11.45 -9.09 -0.96
N ILE A 342 -11.15 -9.38 0.31
CA ILE A 342 -11.86 -8.84 1.47
C ILE A 342 -10.89 -8.43 2.56
N ASN A 343 -11.14 -7.26 3.17
CA ASN A 343 -10.34 -6.73 4.26
C ASN A 343 -10.65 -7.45 5.57
N LEU A 344 -9.61 -7.75 6.34
CA LEU A 344 -9.64 -8.33 7.69
C LEU A 344 -9.33 -7.25 8.74
N ASP A 345 -9.24 -7.64 10.02
CA ASP A 345 -8.82 -6.70 11.06
C ASP A 345 -7.40 -6.19 10.78
N GLY A 346 -7.19 -4.88 10.96
CA GLY A 346 -5.97 -4.19 10.57
C GLY A 346 -5.23 -3.58 11.76
N GLY A 347 -4.39 -2.59 11.48
CA GLY A 347 -3.73 -1.80 12.52
C GLY A 347 -2.82 -2.66 13.39
N GLY A 348 -2.97 -2.55 14.71
CA GLY A 348 -2.16 -3.34 15.66
C GLY A 348 -2.43 -4.84 15.59
N SER A 349 -3.54 -5.28 14.97
CA SER A 349 -3.89 -6.68 14.82
C SER A 349 -3.24 -7.32 13.58
N SER A 350 -2.64 -6.54 12.68
CA SER A 350 -2.08 -7.07 11.43
C SER A 350 -0.88 -7.97 11.69
N ILE A 351 -1.11 -9.27 11.57
CA ILE A 351 -0.09 -10.30 11.76
C ILE A 351 -0.35 -11.48 10.83
N GLN A 352 0.72 -11.93 10.20
CA GLN A 352 0.79 -13.14 9.43
C GLN A 352 1.99 -13.95 9.89
N VAL A 353 1.82 -15.27 9.95
CA VAL A 353 2.89 -16.21 10.27
C VAL A 353 2.98 -17.31 9.23
N ARG A 354 4.17 -17.91 9.13
CA ARG A 354 4.43 -19.07 8.28
C ARG A 354 5.44 -20.02 8.94
N ASP A 355 5.39 -21.29 8.60
CA ASP A 355 6.42 -22.27 8.96
C ASP A 355 7.09 -22.80 7.69
N ARG A 356 8.21 -22.18 7.28
CA ARG A 356 8.99 -22.65 6.13
C ARG A 356 9.71 -23.97 6.41
N SER A 357 10.01 -24.24 7.68
CA SER A 357 10.83 -25.36 8.11
C SER A 357 10.03 -26.65 8.29
N LYS A 358 8.69 -26.58 8.28
CA LYS A 358 7.78 -27.68 8.58
C LYS A 358 8.10 -28.33 9.94
N THR A 359 8.55 -27.54 10.91
CA THR A 359 8.96 -28.01 12.25
C THR A 359 7.91 -27.73 13.34
N GLY A 360 6.77 -27.14 12.96
CA GLY A 360 5.79 -26.57 13.89
C GLY A 360 6.22 -25.23 14.48
N ARG A 361 7.29 -24.61 13.96
CA ARG A 361 7.81 -23.33 14.46
C ARG A 361 7.46 -22.21 13.47
N PHE A 362 6.52 -21.37 13.90
CA PHE A 362 6.06 -20.25 13.10
C PHE A 362 6.96 -19.02 13.22
N GLU A 363 7.30 -18.45 12.07
CA GLU A 363 7.94 -17.16 11.91
C GLU A 363 6.90 -16.09 11.59
N ILE A 364 7.07 -14.88 12.12
CA ILE A 364 6.25 -13.73 11.74
C ILE A 364 6.72 -13.23 10.38
N VAL A 365 5.79 -13.09 9.44
CA VAL A 365 6.08 -12.66 8.06
C VAL A 365 6.26 -11.14 7.98
N ASN A 366 5.41 -10.40 8.69
CA ASN A 366 5.41 -8.94 8.65
C ASN A 366 6.11 -8.29 9.86
N THR A 367 6.06 -6.97 10.01
CA THR A 367 6.55 -6.25 11.21
C THR A 367 5.38 -5.65 11.99
N PRO A 368 4.77 -6.39 12.94
CA PRO A 368 3.67 -5.89 13.75
C PRO A 368 4.03 -4.60 14.49
N LEU A 369 3.09 -3.66 14.57
CA LEU A 369 3.26 -2.41 15.32
C LEU A 369 3.28 -2.68 16.85
N GLU A 370 2.46 -3.62 17.28
CA GLU A 370 2.27 -4.03 18.68
C GLU A 370 2.06 -5.55 18.72
N HIS A 371 2.47 -6.22 19.81
CA HIS A 371 2.05 -7.59 20.08
C HIS A 371 0.62 -7.56 20.64
N ARG A 372 -0.37 -7.47 19.76
CA ARG A 372 -1.78 -7.57 20.14
C ARG A 372 -2.32 -8.98 20.01
N TYR A 373 -3.27 -9.25 20.88
CA TYR A 373 -4.10 -10.43 20.81
C TYR A 373 -5.09 -10.30 19.66
N VAL A 374 -5.22 -11.38 18.90
CA VAL A 374 -6.18 -11.50 17.81
C VAL A 374 -7.34 -12.38 18.27
N TYR A 375 -8.55 -12.08 17.79
CA TYR A 375 -9.72 -12.88 18.18
C TYR A 375 -9.66 -14.27 17.54
N ASN A 376 -9.51 -14.32 16.23
CA ASN A 376 -9.42 -15.55 15.44
C ASN A 376 -8.45 -15.35 14.27
N VAL A 377 -8.19 -16.44 13.56
CA VAL A 377 -7.25 -16.48 12.43
C VAL A 377 -7.84 -17.27 11.28
N ILE A 378 -7.27 -17.13 10.09
CA ILE A 378 -7.42 -18.10 9.01
C ILE A 378 -6.12 -18.88 8.93
N GLY A 379 -6.18 -20.20 9.08
CA GLY A 379 -5.04 -21.09 8.91
C GLY A 379 -5.00 -21.72 7.52
N ALA A 380 -3.79 -22.08 7.09
CA ALA A 380 -3.51 -22.80 5.86
C ALA A 380 -2.77 -24.10 6.16
N TRP A 381 -3.45 -25.23 5.94
CA TRP A 381 -2.91 -26.57 6.14
C TRP A 381 -2.52 -27.18 4.80
N ARG A 382 -1.27 -27.59 4.64
CA ARG A 382 -0.83 -28.34 3.47
C ARG A 382 -1.38 -29.76 3.55
N LYS A 383 -2.10 -30.18 2.50
CA LYS A 383 -2.57 -31.55 2.34
C LYS A 383 -1.36 -32.47 2.25
N GLU A 384 -1.30 -33.51 3.07
CA GLU A 384 -0.26 -34.53 2.93
C GLU A 384 -0.51 -35.32 1.64
N THR A 385 0.37 -35.13 0.65
CA THR A 385 0.47 -36.00 -0.51
C THR A 385 1.43 -37.13 -0.19
N VAL A 386 1.15 -38.36 -0.66
CA VAL A 386 2.19 -39.39 -0.79
C VAL A 386 3.31 -38.77 -1.60
N ASP A 387 4.49 -38.62 -1.00
CA ASP A 387 5.61 -37.88 -1.59
C ASP A 387 5.92 -38.37 -3.02
N GLU A 388 5.68 -37.52 -4.01
CA GLU A 388 6.62 -37.49 -5.14
C GLU A 388 7.89 -36.86 -4.59
N PRO A 389 9.07 -37.46 -4.81
CA PRO A 389 10.31 -36.96 -4.24
C PRO A 389 10.49 -35.51 -4.66
N GLU A 390 10.73 -34.63 -3.67
CA GLU A 390 11.06 -33.23 -3.92
C GLU A 390 12.13 -33.18 -5.01
N LYS A 391 11.80 -32.57 -6.15
CA LYS A 391 12.84 -32.11 -7.07
C LYS A 391 13.70 -31.15 -6.24
N PRO A 392 15.03 -31.38 -6.16
CA PRO A 392 15.90 -30.54 -5.36
C PRO A 392 15.69 -29.08 -5.80
N GLU A 393 15.50 -28.20 -4.83
CA GLU A 393 15.48 -26.75 -5.09
C GLU A 393 16.74 -26.40 -5.90
N PRO A 394 16.62 -25.58 -6.98
CA PRO A 394 17.81 -25.07 -7.63
C PRO A 394 18.60 -24.27 -6.59
N SER A 395 19.84 -24.69 -6.35
CA SER A 395 20.73 -23.99 -5.43
C SER A 395 20.86 -22.53 -5.85
N VAL A 396 20.51 -21.62 -4.95
CA VAL A 396 20.84 -20.20 -5.09
C VAL A 396 22.37 -20.12 -5.11
N PRO A 397 23.01 -19.59 -6.18
CA PRO A 397 24.45 -19.45 -6.18
C PRO A 397 24.84 -18.47 -5.07
N GLU A 398 25.86 -18.83 -4.27
CA GLU A 398 26.53 -17.86 -3.42
C GLU A 398 27.06 -16.70 -4.29
N PRO A 399 27.15 -15.47 -3.74
CA PRO A 399 27.70 -14.35 -4.48
C PRO A 399 29.13 -14.68 -4.91
N ILE A 400 29.39 -14.65 -6.21
CA ILE A 400 30.74 -14.79 -6.75
C ILE A 400 31.54 -13.57 -6.29
N GLU A 401 32.43 -13.77 -5.31
CA GLU A 401 33.58 -12.89 -5.13
C GLU A 401 34.44 -12.95 -6.39
N SER A 402 34.77 -11.77 -6.89
CA SER A 402 35.52 -11.54 -8.10
C SER A 402 36.89 -12.23 -8.09
N GLY A 403 37.20 -12.94 -9.17
CA GLY A 403 38.58 -13.04 -9.65
C GLY A 403 39.16 -14.45 -9.74
N LYS A 404 38.86 -15.14 -10.84
CA LYS A 404 39.82 -15.80 -11.77
C LYS A 404 39.01 -16.60 -12.81
N SER A 405 39.18 -16.24 -14.09
CA SER A 405 38.53 -16.93 -15.21
C SER A 405 39.19 -18.30 -15.44
N ILE A 406 38.40 -19.37 -15.38
CA ILE A 406 38.73 -20.67 -15.97
C ILE A 406 38.13 -20.73 -17.38
N THR A 407 38.83 -21.38 -18.29
CA THR A 407 38.43 -21.51 -19.69
C THR A 407 37.36 -22.61 -19.85
N TRP A 408 36.52 -22.50 -20.89
CA TRP A 408 35.49 -23.50 -21.18
C TRP A 408 36.04 -24.94 -21.37
N ALA A 409 37.32 -25.07 -21.72
CA ALA A 409 38.00 -26.37 -21.83
C ALA A 409 38.26 -27.01 -20.45
N GLU A 410 38.64 -26.22 -19.45
CA GLU A 410 38.90 -26.69 -18.08
C GLU A 410 37.60 -27.10 -17.36
N LEU A 411 36.49 -26.43 -17.68
CA LEU A 411 35.17 -26.80 -17.18
C LEU A 411 34.68 -28.12 -17.79
N ALA A 412 34.95 -28.36 -19.07
CA ALA A 412 34.55 -29.58 -19.77
C ALA A 412 35.30 -30.83 -19.30
N GLU A 413 36.56 -30.70 -18.87
CA GLU A 413 37.33 -31.81 -18.29
C GLU A 413 36.82 -32.21 -16.89
N LYS A 414 36.48 -31.22 -16.06
CA LYS A 414 35.91 -31.47 -14.72
C LYS A 414 34.55 -32.17 -14.78
N LEU A 415 33.67 -31.74 -15.67
CA LEU A 415 32.32 -32.30 -15.77
C LEU A 415 32.31 -33.74 -16.33
N ARG A 416 33.33 -34.14 -17.11
CA ARG A 416 33.51 -35.54 -17.55
C ARG A 416 34.00 -36.46 -16.43
N ALA A 417 34.81 -35.95 -15.50
CA ALA A 417 35.28 -36.73 -14.34
C ALA A 417 34.13 -37.06 -13.37
N ASP A 418 33.09 -36.22 -13.36
CA ASP A 418 31.91 -36.37 -12.49
C ASP A 418 30.73 -37.11 -13.16
N GLY A 419 30.94 -37.71 -14.34
CA GLY A 419 29.97 -38.63 -14.96
C GLY A 419 28.72 -37.99 -15.55
N VAL A 420 28.74 -36.70 -15.88
CA VAL A 420 27.59 -35.99 -16.47
C VAL A 420 27.63 -36.09 -18.01
N GLU A 421 26.72 -36.89 -18.61
CA GLU A 421 26.48 -36.88 -20.05
C GLU A 421 25.57 -35.70 -20.46
N MET A 422 26.05 -34.84 -21.35
CA MET A 422 25.22 -33.80 -21.97
C MET A 422 24.57 -34.30 -23.25
N ILE A 423 23.23 -34.35 -23.29
CA ILE A 423 22.46 -34.41 -24.53
C ILE A 423 22.27 -32.98 -25.02
N MET A 424 22.86 -32.65 -26.18
CA MET A 424 22.69 -31.36 -26.84
C MET A 424 21.29 -31.23 -27.46
N LEU A 425 20.60 -30.14 -27.15
CA LEU A 425 19.93 -29.26 -28.12
C LEU A 425 20.02 -27.81 -27.65
#